data_AF-A0A0C2FWY6-F1
#
_entry.id   AF-A0A0C2FWY6-F1
#
_cell.length_a   1.000
_cell.length_b   1.000
_cell.length_c   1.000
_cell.angle_alpha   90.00
_cell.angle_beta   90.00
_cell.angle_gamma   90.00
#
_symmetry.space_group_name_H-M   'P 1'
#
loop_
_entity.id
_entity.type
_entity.pdbx_description
1 polymer ?
#
loop_
_entity_poly.entity_id
_entity_poly.type
_entity_poly.pdbx_seq_one_letter_code
_entity_poly.pdbx_strand_id
1 'polypeptide(L)'
;MNSPNAFVQEGHPIVTPAGCKNLHQEVELGVIIGKTAKNVPRSEAMSYVGGYTVALDMTARDFQDEAKKGGAPWFLAKSFDTACPVSKFIPKEEVSTLVMLWLLIYTSTTNSQSFSELL
;
A
#
# COMPACT_ATOMS: atom_id res chain seq x y z
N MET A 1 3.93 0.34 9.34
CA MET A 1 3.33 1.68 9.49
C MET A 1 4.16 2.59 8.62
N ASN A 2 3.54 3.25 7.66
CA ASN A 2 4.25 4.12 6.73
C ASN A 2 4.20 5.56 7.27
N SER A 3 5.29 6.29 7.08
CA SER A 3 5.39 7.70 7.51
C SER A 3 4.70 8.60 6.47
N PRO A 4 4.23 9.81 6.81
CA PRO A 4 3.51 10.66 5.87
C PRO A 4 4.25 11.03 4.58
N ASN A 5 5.59 11.06 4.61
CA ASN A 5 6.46 11.23 3.44
C ASN A 5 6.45 10.05 2.46
N ALA A 6 5.94 8.88 2.88
CA ALA A 6 5.76 7.75 1.99
C ALA A 6 4.61 7.98 1.00
N PHE A 7 3.66 8.88 1.31
CA PHE A 7 2.50 9.11 0.45
C PHE A 7 2.88 9.85 -0.83
N VAL A 8 2.53 9.24 -1.96
CA VAL A 8 2.60 9.88 -3.28
C VAL A 8 1.35 9.56 -4.07
N GLN A 9 0.93 10.50 -4.93
CA GLN A 9 -0.21 10.32 -5.82
C GLN A 9 0.25 10.17 -7.26
N GLU A 10 -0.67 9.75 -8.13
CA GLU A 10 -0.46 9.67 -9.57
C GLU A 10 0.24 10.94 -10.12
N GLY A 11 1.18 10.74 -11.05
CA GLY A 11 2.06 11.78 -11.55
C GLY A 11 3.37 11.95 -10.77
N HIS A 12 3.50 11.36 -9.58
CA HIS A 12 4.75 11.32 -8.82
C HIS A 12 5.40 9.93 -8.96
N PRO A 13 6.72 9.85 -9.19
CA PRO A 13 7.41 8.58 -9.35
C PRO A 13 7.58 7.86 -8.01
N ILE A 14 7.59 6.53 -8.07
CA ILE A 14 8.08 5.67 -6.99
C ILE A 14 9.61 5.66 -7.07
N VAL A 15 10.27 6.03 -5.98
CA VAL A 15 11.73 6.11 -5.90
C VAL A 15 12.26 4.96 -5.06
N THR A 16 13.05 4.09 -5.69
CA THR A 16 13.74 3.01 -4.97
C THR A 16 14.72 3.61 -3.96
N PRO A 17 14.67 3.22 -2.67
CA PRO A 17 15.57 3.76 -1.66
C PRO A 17 17.02 3.36 -1.97
N ALA A 18 17.96 4.22 -1.62
CA ALA A 18 19.37 4.00 -1.89
C ALA A 18 19.86 2.66 -1.29
N GLY A 19 20.48 1.83 -2.12
CA GLY A 19 21.00 0.51 -1.72
C GLY A 19 20.00 -0.64 -1.83
N CYS A 20 18.71 -0.38 -2.06
CA CYS A 20 17.72 -1.43 -2.29
C CYS A 20 17.94 -2.05 -3.67
N LYS A 21 18.04 -3.38 -3.70
CA LYS A 21 18.23 -4.20 -4.90
C LYS A 21 17.00 -5.03 -5.23
N ASN A 22 16.07 -5.17 -4.29
CA ASN A 22 14.89 -6.01 -4.45
C ASN A 22 13.63 -5.27 -3.98
N LEU A 23 13.10 -4.42 -4.85
CA LEU A 23 11.87 -3.67 -4.57
C LEU A 23 10.65 -4.49 -5.00
N HIS A 24 9.70 -4.65 -4.07
CA HIS A 24 8.44 -5.35 -4.30
C HIS A 24 7.26 -4.38 -4.15
N GLN A 25 6.19 -4.69 -4.86
CA GLN A 25 4.90 -4.02 -4.82
C GLN A 25 3.86 -4.97 -4.22
N GLU A 26 3.01 -4.46 -3.33
CA GLU A 26 1.88 -5.17 -2.72
C GLU A 26 0.63 -4.32 -2.95
N VAL A 27 -0.35 -4.80 -3.71
CA VAL A 27 -1.59 -4.04 -3.95
C VAL A 27 -2.53 -4.20 -2.76
N GLU A 28 -2.99 -3.09 -2.20
CA GLU A 28 -3.83 -3.06 -1.01
C GLU A 28 -5.05 -2.15 -1.19
N LEU A 29 -6.16 -2.52 -0.53
CA LEU A 29 -7.29 -1.61 -0.33
C LEU A 29 -7.02 -0.73 0.89
N GLY A 30 -6.81 0.56 0.66
CA GLY A 30 -6.74 1.56 1.72
C GLY A 30 -8.13 1.96 2.20
N VAL A 31 -8.33 1.97 3.52
CA VAL A 31 -9.55 2.47 4.16
C VAL A 31 -9.26 3.82 4.79
N ILE A 32 -10.05 4.83 4.43
CA ILE A 32 -9.89 6.19 4.93
C ILE A 32 -10.89 6.40 6.06
N ILE A 33 -10.37 6.73 7.24
CA ILE A 33 -11.17 6.98 8.44
C ILE A 33 -11.69 8.43 8.42
N GLY A 34 -13.01 8.60 8.36
CA GLY A 34 -13.64 9.92 8.17
C GLY A 34 -13.93 10.68 9.47
N LYS A 35 -13.85 10.01 10.63
CA LYS A 35 -14.07 10.63 11.95
C LYS A 35 -13.25 9.92 13.02
N THR A 36 -12.91 10.62 14.10
CA THR A 36 -12.14 10.07 15.22
C THR A 36 -12.76 8.77 15.73
N ALA A 37 -11.96 7.70 15.76
CA ALA A 37 -12.38 6.37 16.19
C ALA A 37 -11.54 5.92 17.39
N LYS A 38 -12.20 5.40 18.43
CA LYS A 38 -11.55 4.78 19.59
C LYS A 38 -12.47 3.71 20.15
N ASN A 39 -11.95 2.48 20.31
CA ASN A 39 -12.70 1.33 20.85
C ASN A 39 -14.07 1.11 20.17
N VAL A 40 -14.13 1.30 18.84
CA VAL A 40 -15.37 1.21 18.06
C VAL A 40 -15.83 -0.26 17.99
N PRO A 41 -17.09 -0.58 18.34
CA PRO A 41 -17.64 -1.92 18.15
C PRO A 41 -17.61 -2.32 16.67
N ARG A 42 -17.34 -3.61 16.39
CA ARG A 42 -17.30 -4.12 14.99
C ARG A 42 -18.58 -3.80 14.21
N SER A 43 -19.74 -3.86 14.86
CA SER A 43 -21.04 -3.54 14.27
C SER A 43 -21.16 -2.09 13.79
N GLU A 44 -20.37 -1.17 14.34
CA GLU A 44 -20.41 0.26 14.02
C GLU A 44 -19.27 0.71 13.12
N ALA A 45 -18.27 -0.15 12.86
CA ALA A 45 -17.04 0.19 12.15
C ALA A 45 -17.28 0.89 10.81
N MET A 46 -18.25 0.41 10.03
CA MET A 46 -18.58 0.99 8.71
C MET A 46 -19.12 2.42 8.79
N SER A 47 -19.61 2.88 9.95
CA SER A 47 -20.05 4.26 10.15
C SER A 47 -18.89 5.26 10.31
N TYR A 48 -17.66 4.77 10.49
CA TYR A 48 -16.43 5.57 10.64
C TYR A 48 -15.61 5.64 9.35
N VAL A 49 -15.89 4.77 8.38
CA VAL A 49 -15.26 4.80 7.06
C VAL A 49 -15.75 6.03 6.30
N GLY A 50 -14.83 6.90 5.91
CA GLY A 50 -15.10 8.06 5.04
C GLY A 50 -15.02 7.71 3.56
N GLY A 51 -14.20 6.73 3.19
CA GLY A 51 -14.04 6.25 1.83
C GLY A 51 -12.86 5.30 1.69
N TYR A 52 -12.41 5.12 0.47
CA TYR A 52 -11.40 4.13 0.11
C TYR A 52 -10.33 4.73 -0.83
N THR A 53 -9.25 4.00 -0.99
CA THR A 53 -8.23 4.24 -2.01
C THR A 53 -7.61 2.90 -2.39
N VAL A 54 -7.05 2.79 -3.58
CA VAL A 54 -6.07 1.73 -3.87
C VAL A 54 -4.71 2.24 -3.40
N ALA A 55 -3.92 1.38 -2.78
CA ALA A 55 -2.57 1.69 -2.34
C ALA A 55 -1.58 0.61 -2.81
N LEU A 56 -0.32 0.99 -2.94
CA LEU A 56 0.78 0.05 -3.05
C LEU A 56 1.63 0.12 -1.78
N ASP A 57 1.78 -1.00 -1.06
CA ASP A 57 2.71 -1.09 0.07
C ASP A 57 4.10 -1.52 -0.44
N MET A 58 4.85 -0.53 -0.94
CA MET A 58 6.15 -0.76 -1.55
C MET A 58 7.16 -1.24 -0.51
N THR A 59 7.89 -2.30 -0.83
CA THR A 59 8.75 -2.98 0.12
C THR A 59 10.15 -3.19 -0.44
N ALA A 60 11.17 -2.61 0.19
CA ALA A 60 12.56 -3.00 -0.02
C ALA A 60 12.80 -4.35 0.67
N ARG A 61 12.62 -5.44 -0.07
CA ARG A 61 12.55 -6.79 0.49
C ARG A 61 13.86 -7.24 1.11
N ASP A 62 14.97 -6.89 0.47
CA ASP A 62 16.32 -7.10 1.00
C ASP A 62 16.53 -6.43 2.36
N PHE A 63 16.04 -5.20 2.54
CA PHE A 63 16.10 -4.51 3.82
C PHE A 63 15.19 -5.16 4.86
N GLN A 64 14.00 -5.63 4.45
CA GLN A 64 13.07 -6.31 5.33
C GLN A 64 13.66 -7.63 5.86
N ASP A 65 14.26 -8.42 4.98
CA ASP A 65 14.83 -9.72 5.34
C ASP A 65 16.05 -9.56 6.25
N GLU A 66 16.86 -8.52 6.05
CA GLU A 66 17.94 -8.19 6.98
C GLU A 66 17.40 -7.75 8.35
N ALA A 67 16.38 -6.89 8.37
CA ALA A 67 15.74 -6.48 9.62
C ALA A 67 15.15 -7.67 10.39
N LYS A 68 14.53 -8.63 9.70
CA LYS A 68 13.99 -9.86 10.32
C LYS A 68 15.08 -10.70 10.99
N LYS A 69 16.25 -10.87 10.36
CA LYS A 69 17.37 -11.65 10.95
C LYS A 69 17.84 -11.05 12.27
N GLY A 70 17.89 -9.72 12.35
CA GLY A 70 18.32 -8.99 13.54
C GLY A 70 17.20 -8.69 14.54
N GLY A 71 15.95 -9.09 14.27
CA GLY A 71 14.79 -8.70 15.09
C GLY A 71 14.52 -7.19 15.09
N ALA A 72 14.99 -6.48 14.07
CA ALA A 72 14.89 -5.03 13.97
C ALA A 72 13.55 -4.58 13.36
N PRO A 73 13.12 -3.33 13.63
CA PRO A 73 11.94 -2.74 13.00
C PRO A 73 12.03 -2.70 11.47
N TRP A 74 10.90 -2.87 10.78
CA TRP A 74 10.84 -2.85 9.31
C TRP A 74 10.81 -1.45 8.70
N PHE A 75 11.12 -0.40 9.48
CA PHE A 75 10.95 0.98 9.09
C PHE A 75 11.68 1.33 7.77
N LEU A 76 12.94 0.92 7.63
CA LEU A 76 13.70 1.15 6.39
C LEU A 76 13.14 0.39 5.18
N ALA A 77 12.46 -0.72 5.42
CA ALA A 77 11.93 -1.57 4.36
C ALA A 77 10.55 -1.13 3.87
N LYS A 78 9.75 -0.49 4.73
CA LYS A 78 8.33 -0.18 4.48
C LYS A 78 8.01 1.32 4.51
N SER A 79 8.87 2.18 5.07
CA SER A 79 8.54 3.58 5.36
C SER A 79 9.48 4.61 4.72
N PHE A 80 10.17 4.22 3.64
CA PHE A 80 10.98 5.14 2.86
C PHE A 80 10.11 6.15 2.08
N ASP A 81 10.73 7.22 1.57
CA ASP A 81 10.03 8.20 0.74
C ASP A 81 9.33 7.51 -0.44
N THR A 82 8.11 7.91 -0.77
CA THR A 82 7.31 7.33 -1.86
C THR A 82 6.91 5.84 -1.69
N ALA A 83 7.09 5.24 -0.50
CA ALA A 83 6.77 3.83 -0.26
C ALA A 83 5.27 3.49 -0.23
N CYS A 84 4.38 4.50 -0.24
CA CYS A 84 2.93 4.34 -0.21
C CYS A 84 2.26 5.15 -1.34
N PRO A 85 2.41 4.73 -2.62
CA PRO A 85 1.60 5.27 -3.70
C PRO A 85 0.12 5.00 -3.45
N VAL A 86 -0.71 6.03 -3.57
CA VAL A 86 -2.16 5.95 -3.38
C VAL A 86 -2.90 6.53 -4.57
N SER A 87 -4.04 5.93 -4.91
CA SER A 87 -4.96 6.46 -5.90
C SER A 87 -5.65 7.73 -5.39
N LYS A 88 -6.53 8.30 -6.23
CA LYS A 88 -7.52 9.27 -5.77
C LYS A 88 -8.40 8.65 -4.67
N PHE A 89 -8.98 9.54 -3.87
CA PHE A 89 -10.05 9.20 -2.93
C PHE A 89 -11.25 8.63 -3.69
N ILE A 90 -11.81 7.54 -3.17
CA ILE A 90 -13.02 6.90 -3.67
C ILE A 90 -14.10 7.06 -2.59
N PRO A 91 -15.19 7.79 -2.85
CA PRO A 91 -16.31 7.90 -1.92
C PRO A 91 -16.83 6.53 -1.49
N LYS A 92 -17.25 6.42 -0.23
CA LYS A 92 -17.72 5.15 0.33
C LYS A 92 -18.90 4.57 -0.47
N GLU A 93 -19.74 5.43 -1.02
CA GLU A 93 -20.94 5.10 -1.79
C GLU A 93 -20.63 4.47 -3.15
N GLU A 94 -19.43 4.68 -3.68
CA GLU A 94 -18.99 4.12 -4.96
C GLU A 94 -18.45 2.69 -4.84
N VAL A 95 -18.21 2.19 -3.62
CA VAL A 95 -17.60 0.89 -3.38
C VAL A 95 -18.65 -0.12 -2.88
N SER A 96 -18.78 -1.22 -3.61
CA SER A 96 -19.65 -2.33 -3.25
C SER A 96 -19.04 -3.22 -2.15
N THR A 97 -19.79 -4.22 -1.67
CA THR A 97 -19.30 -5.16 -0.65
C THR A 97 -18.15 -6.06 -1.11
N LEU A 98 -17.99 -6.27 -2.42
CA LEU A 98 -16.92 -7.07 -3.01
C LEU A 98 -16.09 -6.20 -3.96
N VAL A 99 -14.77 -6.30 -3.84
CA VAL A 99 -13.81 -5.60 -4.68
C VAL A 99 -12.73 -6.57 -5.11
N MET A 100 -12.32 -6.47 -6.37
CA MET A 100 -11.20 -7.23 -6.92
C MET A 100 -10.05 -6.26 -7.17
N LEU A 101 -8.88 -6.56 -6.61
CA LEU A 101 -7.66 -5.78 -6.82
C LEU A 101 -6.76 -6.50 -7.81
N TRP A 102 -6.19 -5.75 -8.75
CA TRP A 102 -5.23 -6.28 -9.73
C TRP A 102 -4.13 -5.25 -9.96
N LEU A 103 -2.93 -5.75 -10.26
CA LEU A 103 -1.76 -4.94 -10.55
C LEU A 103 -1.07 -5.48 -11.80
N LEU A 104 -0.88 -4.62 -12.78
CA LEU A 104 -0.18 -4.95 -14.02
C LEU A 104 1.18 -4.27 -14.05
N ILE A 105 2.22 -5.05 -14.36
CA ILE A 105 3.60 -4.58 -14.40
C ILE A 105 4.16 -4.82 -15.79
N TYR A 106 4.68 -3.77 -16.40
CA TYR A 106 5.38 -3.82 -17.67
C TYR A 106 6.89 -3.77 -17.42
N THR A 107 7.61 -4.82 -17.79
CA THR A 107 9.07 -4.84 -17.79
C THR A 107 9.58 -4.59 -19.21
N SER A 108 10.68 -3.85 -19.36
CA SER A 108 11.28 -3.52 -20.67
C SER A 108 11.89 -4.73 -21.39
N THR A 109 11.89 -5.90 -20.75
CA THR A 109 12.28 -7.19 -21.34
C THR A 109 11.09 -8.14 -21.27
N THR A 110 10.38 -8.24 -22.40
CA THR A 110 9.49 -9.33 -22.85
C THR A 110 8.67 -10.11 -21.80
N ASN A 111 7.36 -10.09 -22.02
CA ASN A 111 6.29 -10.88 -21.40
C ASN A 111 5.87 -10.38 -20.01
N SER A 112 4.81 -9.58 -20.04
CA SER A 112 3.89 -9.34 -18.94
C SER A 112 3.45 -10.65 -18.29
N GLN A 113 3.68 -10.81 -17.00
CA GLN A 113 2.85 -11.64 -16.11
C GLN A 113 3.22 -11.39 -14.64
N SER A 114 2.25 -10.87 -13.87
CA SER A 114 1.88 -11.48 -12.59
C SER A 114 0.42 -11.12 -12.33
N PHE A 115 -0.47 -12.11 -12.40
CA PHE A 115 -1.82 -12.02 -11.84
C PHE A 115 -1.73 -12.54 -10.42
N SER A 116 -1.72 -11.64 -9.44
CA SER A 116 -2.07 -12.03 -8.07
C SER A 116 -3.54 -11.70 -7.86
N GLU A 117 -4.39 -12.73 -7.89
CA GLU A 117 -5.71 -12.62 -7.26
C GLU A 117 -5.50 -12.37 -5.77
N LEU A 118 -5.92 -11.21 -5.30
CA LEU A 118 -6.13 -10.95 -3.88
C LEU A 118 -7.56 -10.42 -3.72
N LEU A 119 -8.32 -11.22 -2.95
CA LEU A 119 -9.75 -11.14 -2.58
C LEU A 119 -10.70 -11.94 -3.47
#